data_AF-A0A9P1HD18-F1
#
_entry.id   AF-A0A9P1HD18-F1
#
_cell.length_a   1.000
_cell.length_b   1.000
_cell.length_c   1.000
_cell.angle_alpha   90.00
_cell.angle_beta   90.00
_cell.angle_gamma   90.00
#
_symmetry.space_group_name_H-M   'P 1'
#
loop_
_entity.id
_entity.type
_entity.pdbx_description
1 polymer ?
#
loop_
_entity_poly.entity_id
_entity_poly.type
_entity_poly.pdbx_seq_one_letter_code
_entity_poly.pdbx_strand_id
1 'polypeptide(L)'
;MQWDQTKGKYSAAHGTSSPTASVITDVADGTISASSKDAVNGSQLKATNDDVEANTANIATNTSNIATNTASIATNTTNITNLTDSVGDLQADALLWNETKKAFSAAHGQDTTSKITNVKDADLTADSTDAVNGSQLKTT
;
A
#
# COMPACT_ATOMS: atom_id res chain seq x y z
N MET A 1 55.92 -6.01 -14.68
CA MET A 1 55.68 -4.55 -14.79
C MET A 1 57.04 -3.84 -14.77
N GLN A 2 57.27 -2.88 -15.66
CA GLN A 2 58.48 -2.03 -15.62
C GLN A 2 58.07 -0.59 -15.37
N TRP A 3 58.89 0.17 -14.63
CA TRP A 3 58.65 1.60 -14.42
C TRP A 3 58.84 2.37 -15.74
N ASP A 4 57.79 3.06 -16.19
CA ASP A 4 57.84 3.98 -17.33
C ASP A 4 58.12 5.39 -16.80
N GLN A 5 59.38 5.83 -16.92
CA GLN A 5 59.84 7.11 -16.38
C GLN A 5 59.16 8.31 -17.04
N THR A 6 58.82 8.20 -18.33
CA THR A 6 58.12 9.24 -19.08
C THR A 6 56.68 9.41 -18.57
N LYS A 7 56.03 8.31 -18.16
CA LYS A 7 54.65 8.32 -17.66
C LYS A 7 54.52 8.43 -16.14
N GLY A 8 55.63 8.30 -15.39
CA GLY A 8 55.63 8.32 -13.93
C GLY A 8 54.81 7.20 -13.29
N LYS A 9 54.73 6.02 -13.92
CA LYS A 9 53.98 4.85 -13.42
C LYS A 9 54.52 3.53 -13.94
N TYR A 10 54.21 2.43 -13.25
CA TYR A 10 54.47 1.08 -13.76
C TYR A 10 53.61 0.79 -15.00
N SER A 11 54.24 0.31 -16.08
CA SER A 11 53.58 -0.07 -17.33
C SER A 11 53.46 -1.58 -17.46
N ALA A 12 52.26 -2.03 -17.83
CA ALA A 12 51.97 -3.39 -18.28
C ALA A 12 52.12 -3.55 -19.79
N ALA A 13 52.26 -2.45 -20.54
CA ALA A 13 52.25 -2.51 -21.98
C ALA A 13 53.47 -3.27 -22.53
N HIS A 14 53.25 -4.01 -23.61
CA HIS A 14 54.27 -4.80 -24.29
C HIS A 14 54.44 -4.31 -25.74
N GLY A 15 55.69 -4.20 -26.21
CA GLY A 15 56.04 -3.68 -27.54
C GLY A 15 56.48 -2.21 -27.55
N THR A 16 57.40 -1.86 -28.46
CA THR A 16 58.10 -0.55 -28.49
C THR A 16 57.53 0.45 -29.50
N SER A 17 56.75 0.01 -30.48
CA SER A 17 56.28 0.87 -31.59
C SER A 17 54.81 1.28 -31.50
N SER A 18 54.02 0.59 -30.68
CA SER A 18 52.62 0.90 -30.37
C SER A 18 52.19 0.08 -29.14
N PRO A 19 52.43 0.58 -27.91
CA PRO A 19 52.16 -0.19 -26.70
C PRO A 19 50.66 -0.46 -26.56
N THR A 20 50.23 -1.70 -26.70
CA THR A 20 48.85 -2.13 -26.41
C THR A 20 48.69 -2.42 -24.92
N ALA A 21 47.51 -2.15 -24.37
CA ALA A 21 47.16 -2.61 -23.03
C ALA A 21 47.31 -4.13 -22.98
N SER A 22 47.98 -4.64 -21.93
CA SER A 22 48.19 -6.07 -21.72
C SER A 22 47.38 -6.54 -20.51
N VAL A 23 46.93 -7.79 -20.54
CA VAL A 23 46.30 -8.43 -19.39
C VAL A 23 47.37 -8.81 -18.38
N ILE A 24 47.15 -8.49 -17.11
CA ILE A 24 47.95 -9.00 -15.99
C ILE A 24 47.19 -10.19 -15.40
N THR A 25 47.71 -11.40 -15.61
CA THR A 25 47.13 -12.66 -15.10
C THR A 25 47.93 -13.18 -13.90
N ASP A 26 47.43 -14.25 -13.26
CA ASP A 26 48.03 -14.89 -12.09
C ASP A 26 48.17 -13.96 -10.88
N VAL A 27 47.27 -12.98 -10.79
CA VAL A 27 47.13 -12.08 -9.65
C VAL A 27 46.37 -12.81 -8.56
N ALA A 28 47.07 -13.18 -7.48
CA ALA A 28 46.45 -13.69 -6.27
C ALA A 28 45.42 -12.69 -5.72
N ASP A 29 44.40 -13.16 -5.00
CA ASP A 29 43.41 -12.30 -4.38
C ASP A 29 44.08 -11.25 -3.48
N GLY A 30 43.82 -9.98 -3.75
CA GLY A 30 44.33 -8.89 -2.96
C GLY A 30 43.61 -8.81 -1.62
N THR A 31 44.28 -8.40 -0.56
CA THR A 31 43.62 -8.18 0.72
C THR A 31 42.62 -7.02 0.58
N ILE A 32 41.33 -7.24 0.86
CA ILE A 32 40.32 -6.17 0.85
C ILE A 32 40.28 -5.52 2.24
N SER A 33 40.98 -4.40 2.40
CA SER A 33 40.97 -3.59 3.62
C SER A 33 41.27 -2.13 3.31
N ALA A 34 40.90 -1.21 4.22
CA ALA A 34 41.11 0.22 4.03
C ALA A 34 42.59 0.61 3.84
N SER A 35 43.52 -0.15 4.40
CA SER A 35 44.96 0.09 4.29
C SER A 35 45.62 -0.64 3.13
N SER A 36 44.94 -1.59 2.48
CA SER A 36 45.54 -2.44 1.44
C SER A 36 46.15 -1.63 0.30
N LYS A 37 47.20 -2.20 -0.29
CA LYS A 37 47.87 -1.71 -1.50
C LYS A 37 47.99 -2.83 -2.55
N ASP A 38 47.35 -3.97 -2.28
CA ASP A 38 47.33 -5.11 -3.16
C ASP A 38 46.48 -4.80 -4.39
N ALA A 39 46.87 -5.35 -5.55
CA ALA A 39 45.96 -5.38 -6.69
C ALA A 39 44.82 -6.36 -6.41
N VAL A 40 43.61 -6.01 -6.84
CA VAL A 40 42.46 -6.94 -6.84
C VAL A 40 42.33 -7.59 -8.21
N ASN A 41 41.89 -8.84 -8.25
CA ASN A 41 41.66 -9.56 -9.49
C ASN A 41 40.17 -9.58 -9.88
N GLY A 42 39.87 -10.25 -11.00
CA GLY A 42 38.50 -10.32 -11.54
C GLY A 42 37.51 -11.07 -10.65
N SER A 43 37.93 -12.06 -9.85
CA SER A 43 37.01 -12.83 -8.98
C SER A 43 36.44 -11.94 -7.86
N GLN A 44 37.28 -11.08 -7.29
CA GLN A 44 36.91 -10.16 -6.22
C GLN A 44 35.96 -9.06 -6.72
N LEU A 45 36.25 -8.51 -7.90
CA LEU A 45 35.35 -7.56 -8.55
C LEU A 45 34.02 -8.23 -8.96
N LYS A 46 34.08 -9.48 -9.43
CA LYS A 46 32.88 -10.25 -9.76
C LYS A 46 31.98 -10.46 -8.54
N ALA A 47 32.53 -10.82 -7.39
CA ALA A 47 31.74 -10.99 -6.17
C ALA A 47 31.00 -9.69 -5.78
N THR A 48 31.68 -8.55 -5.86
CA THR A 48 31.03 -7.24 -5.63
C THR A 48 29.94 -6.96 -6.66
N ASN A 49 30.17 -7.28 -7.93
CA ASN A 49 29.17 -7.09 -8.98
C ASN A 49 27.96 -8.01 -8.80
N ASP A 50 28.15 -9.26 -8.36
CA ASP A 50 27.06 -10.19 -8.05
C ASP A 50 26.16 -9.63 -6.92
N ASP A 51 26.75 -9.03 -5.88
CA ASP A 51 26.00 -8.35 -4.81
C ASP A 51 25.22 -7.13 -5.33
N VAL A 52 25.81 -6.36 -6.26
CA VAL A 52 25.15 -5.21 -6.90
C VAL A 52 23.98 -5.66 -7.78
N GLU A 53 24.14 -6.75 -8.54
CA GLU A 53 23.07 -7.36 -9.32
C GLU A 53 21.92 -7.85 -8.43
N ALA A 54 22.24 -8.51 -7.31
CA ALA A 54 21.24 -8.93 -6.32
C ALA A 54 20.48 -7.73 -5.72
N ASN A 55 21.18 -6.65 -5.37
CA ASN A 55 20.56 -5.41 -4.91
C ASN A 55 19.65 -4.79 -5.97
N THR A 56 20.07 -4.81 -7.24
CA THR A 56 19.27 -4.31 -8.36
C THR A 56 17.97 -5.10 -8.50
N ALA A 57 18.03 -6.43 -8.40
CA ALA A 57 16.84 -7.29 -8.42
C ALA A 57 15.90 -7.01 -7.23
N ASN A 58 16.45 -6.90 -6.01
CA ASN A 58 15.66 -6.59 -4.82
C ASN A 58 14.96 -5.22 -4.93
N ILE A 59 15.62 -4.21 -5.50
CA ILE A 59 15.02 -2.89 -5.74
C ILE A 59 13.86 -2.99 -6.73
N ALA A 60 13.99 -3.77 -7.81
CA ALA A 60 12.92 -3.98 -8.76
C ALA A 60 11.70 -4.66 -8.10
N THR A 61 11.93 -5.70 -7.28
CA THR A 61 10.86 -6.34 -6.50
C THR A 61 10.19 -5.36 -5.53
N ASN A 62 10.97 -4.57 -4.79
CA ASN A 62 10.42 -3.56 -3.87
C ASN A 62 9.60 -2.50 -4.61
N THR A 63 10.03 -2.10 -5.80
CA THR A 63 9.28 -1.16 -6.65
C THR A 63 7.92 -1.75 -7.05
N SER A 64 7.89 -3.02 -7.45
CA SER A 64 6.63 -3.71 -7.75
C SER A 64 5.71 -3.81 -6.53
N ASN A 65 6.24 -4.19 -5.37
CA ASN A 65 5.48 -4.30 -4.13
C ASN A 65 4.89 -2.94 -3.71
N ILE A 66 5.65 -1.85 -3.85
CA ILE A 66 5.17 -0.48 -3.58
C ILE A 66 4.03 -0.11 -4.53
N ALA A 67 4.14 -0.44 -5.82
CA ALA A 67 3.08 -0.18 -6.79
C ALA A 67 1.79 -0.95 -6.45
N THR A 68 1.90 -2.22 -6.08
CA THR A 68 0.77 -3.04 -5.59
C THR A 68 0.13 -2.42 -4.35
N ASN A 69 0.93 -2.06 -3.33
CA ASN A 69 0.42 -1.44 -2.12
C ASN A 69 -0.29 -0.12 -2.40
N THR A 70 0.25 0.69 -3.32
CA THR A 70 -0.37 1.96 -3.75
C THR A 70 -1.76 1.72 -4.35
N ALA A 71 -1.90 0.71 -5.22
CA ALA A 71 -3.19 0.35 -5.80
C ALA A 71 -4.18 -0.16 -4.74
N SER A 72 -3.75 -1.03 -3.82
CA SER A 72 -4.60 -1.51 -2.73
C SER A 72 -5.08 -0.39 -1.81
N ILE A 73 -4.22 0.59 -1.50
CA ILE A 73 -4.59 1.78 -0.71
C ILE A 73 -5.64 2.62 -1.44
N ALA A 74 -5.52 2.80 -2.75
CA ALA A 74 -6.51 3.52 -3.54
C ALA A 74 -7.88 2.81 -3.51
N THR A 75 -7.91 1.48 -3.67
CA THR A 75 -9.13 0.68 -3.54
C THR A 75 -9.74 0.80 -2.14
N ASN A 76 -8.92 0.71 -1.08
CA ASN A 76 -9.40 0.86 0.28
C ASN A 76 -10.00 2.25 0.53
N THR A 77 -9.37 3.30 -0.02
CA THR A 77 -9.90 4.66 0.04
C THR A 77 -11.30 4.75 -0.56
N THR A 78 -11.49 4.21 -1.77
CA THR A 78 -12.81 4.17 -2.42
C THR A 78 -13.84 3.38 -1.60
N ASN A 79 -13.46 2.22 -1.07
CA ASN A 79 -14.36 1.41 -0.25
C ASN A 79 -14.80 2.14 1.02
N ILE A 80 -13.87 2.86 1.69
CA ILE A 80 -14.17 3.66 2.87
C ILE A 80 -15.13 4.80 2.54
N THR A 81 -14.95 5.49 1.41
CA THR A 81 -15.88 6.52 0.95
C THR A 81 -17.28 5.94 0.75
N ASN A 82 -17.39 4.83 0.01
CA ASN A 82 -18.69 4.19 -0.24
C ASN A 82 -19.40 3.74 1.05
N LEU A 83 -18.64 3.21 2.01
CA LEU A 83 -19.18 2.83 3.33
C LEU A 83 -19.62 4.04 4.13
N THR A 84 -18.89 5.15 4.04
CA THR A 84 -19.26 6.42 4.70
C THR A 84 -20.58 6.94 4.14
N ASP A 85 -20.74 6.93 2.82
CA ASP A 85 -21.98 7.34 2.14
C ASP A 85 -23.15 6.43 2.54
N SER A 86 -22.94 5.11 2.50
CA SER A 86 -23.96 4.13 2.91
C SER A 86 -24.40 4.30 4.36
N VAL A 87 -23.47 4.61 5.27
CA VAL A 87 -23.79 4.91 6.67
C VAL A 87 -24.56 6.21 6.80
N GLY A 88 -24.21 7.24 6.01
CA GLY A 88 -24.96 8.48 5.93
C GLY A 88 -26.40 8.26 5.48
N ASP A 89 -26.61 7.48 4.41
CA ASP A 89 -27.93 7.12 3.89
C ASP A 89 -28.76 6.37 4.93
N LEU A 90 -28.15 5.38 5.61
CA LEU A 90 -28.81 4.66 6.71
C LEU A 90 -29.22 5.59 7.86
N GLN A 91 -28.40 6.58 8.21
CA GLN A 91 -28.74 7.58 9.23
C GLN A 91 -29.87 8.51 8.78
N ALA A 92 -29.95 8.84 7.50
CA ALA A 92 -30.99 9.70 6.95
C ALA A 92 -32.37 9.00 6.88
N ASP A 93 -32.38 7.69 6.58
CA ASP A 93 -33.62 6.95 6.30
C ASP A 93 -34.14 6.10 7.48
N ALA A 94 -33.33 5.86 8.51
CA ALA A 94 -33.75 5.05 9.66
C ALA A 94 -34.73 5.79 10.61
N LEU A 95 -35.61 5.03 11.27
CA LEU A 95 -36.36 5.49 12.44
C LEU A 95 -35.42 5.62 13.65
N LEU A 96 -34.89 6.82 13.87
CA LEU A 96 -33.91 7.08 14.92
C LEU A 96 -34.57 7.48 16.25
N TRP A 97 -33.93 7.07 17.36
CA TRP A 97 -34.29 7.52 18.69
C TRP A 97 -34.01 9.02 18.85
N ASN A 98 -35.02 9.76 19.33
CA ASN A 98 -34.91 11.17 19.65
C ASN A 98 -34.75 11.35 21.16
N GLU A 99 -33.54 11.72 21.58
CA GLU A 99 -33.20 11.86 23.00
C GLU A 99 -34.03 12.91 23.75
N THR A 100 -34.40 14.01 23.09
CA THR A 100 -35.19 15.07 23.70
C THR A 100 -36.64 14.65 23.90
N LYS A 101 -37.22 13.94 22.93
CA LYS A 101 -38.60 13.46 22.98
C LYS A 101 -38.74 12.14 23.75
N LYS A 102 -37.63 11.45 24.04
CA LYS A 102 -37.61 10.09 24.61
C LYS A 102 -38.51 9.12 23.84
N ALA A 103 -38.43 9.18 22.52
CA ALA A 103 -39.21 8.35 21.60
C ALA A 103 -38.49 8.19 20.26
N PHE A 104 -38.84 7.17 19.47
CA PHE A 104 -38.45 7.09 18.06
C PHE A 104 -39.14 8.20 17.25
N SER A 105 -38.41 8.84 16.34
CA SER A 105 -38.92 9.92 15.49
C SER A 105 -39.23 9.40 14.09
N ALA A 106 -40.48 9.52 13.68
CA ALA A 106 -40.92 9.26 12.31
C ALA A 106 -40.82 10.49 11.39
N ALA A 107 -40.06 11.53 11.77
CA ALA A 107 -39.74 12.62 10.85
C ALA A 107 -38.73 12.14 9.80
N HIS A 108 -38.90 12.52 8.53
CA HIS A 108 -38.02 12.12 7.44
C HIS A 108 -37.91 13.27 6.42
N GLY A 109 -36.69 13.58 5.97
CA GLY A 109 -36.43 14.73 5.11
C GLY A 109 -36.89 16.06 5.73
N GLN A 110 -37.68 16.83 4.98
CA GLN A 110 -38.25 18.10 5.45
C GLN A 110 -39.58 17.91 6.22
N ASP A 111 -40.12 16.69 6.24
CA ASP A 111 -41.40 16.38 6.87
C ASP A 111 -41.22 16.10 8.35
N THR A 112 -41.91 16.89 9.18
CA THR A 112 -41.85 16.74 10.64
C THR A 112 -42.68 15.55 11.16
N THR A 113 -43.52 14.96 10.30
CA THR A 113 -44.31 13.76 10.56
C THR A 113 -44.46 12.95 9.27
N SER A 114 -44.20 11.65 9.32
CA SER A 114 -44.36 10.73 8.18
C SER A 114 -45.29 9.57 8.50
N LYS A 115 -45.81 8.91 7.46
CA LYS A 115 -46.61 7.70 7.61
C LYS A 115 -45.72 6.51 7.98
N ILE A 116 -46.17 5.70 8.91
CA ILE A 116 -45.67 4.33 9.12
C ILE A 116 -46.70 3.39 8.51
N THR A 117 -46.31 2.67 7.46
CA THR A 117 -47.19 1.74 6.73
C THR A 117 -46.73 0.30 6.90
N ASN A 118 -47.49 -0.66 6.36
CA ASN A 118 -47.25 -2.10 6.51
C ASN A 118 -47.24 -2.55 7.98
N VAL A 119 -47.97 -1.83 8.82
CA VAL A 119 -48.21 -2.20 10.22
C VAL A 119 -49.31 -3.26 10.24
N LYS A 120 -48.97 -4.44 10.74
CA LYS A 120 -49.90 -5.56 10.89
C LYS A 120 -50.98 -5.22 11.93
N ASP A 121 -52.16 -5.82 11.80
CA ASP A 121 -53.20 -5.70 12.83
C ASP A 121 -52.66 -6.09 14.21
N ALA A 122 -52.87 -5.21 15.19
CA ALA A 122 -52.53 -5.40 16.59
C ALA A 122 -53.51 -6.36 17.30
N ASP A 123 -53.04 -7.04 18.36
CA ASP A 123 -53.94 -7.73 19.28
C ASP A 123 -54.64 -6.72 20.21
N LEU A 124 -55.98 -6.65 20.14
CA LEU A 124 -56.78 -5.67 20.89
C LEU A 124 -57.14 -6.19 22.30
N THR A 125 -56.15 -6.19 23.19
CA THR A 125 -56.29 -6.56 24.61
C THR A 125 -55.92 -5.39 25.52
N ALA A 126 -56.30 -5.45 26.81
CA ALA A 126 -56.11 -4.35 27.75
C ALA A 126 -54.64 -3.96 27.97
N ASP A 127 -53.71 -4.92 27.85
CA ASP A 127 -52.29 -4.73 28.13
C ASP A 127 -51.43 -4.70 26.85
N SER A 128 -52.04 -4.59 25.67
CA SER A 128 -51.34 -4.62 24.39
C SER A 128 -50.42 -3.40 24.21
N THR A 129 -49.21 -3.63 23.68
CA THR A 129 -48.23 -2.59 23.30
C THR A 129 -48.01 -2.52 21.79
N ASP A 130 -48.87 -3.17 21.01
CA ASP A 130 -48.79 -3.19 19.56
C ASP A 130 -49.30 -1.86 18.97
N ALA A 131 -48.69 -1.43 17.87
CA ALA A 131 -49.20 -0.31 17.10
C ALA A 131 -50.47 -0.74 16.35
N VAL A 132 -51.58 -0.03 16.54
CA VAL A 132 -52.82 -0.24 15.76
C VAL A 132 -52.70 0.42 14.38
N ASN A 133 -53.27 -0.21 13.36
CA ASN A 133 -53.31 0.35 12.00
C ASN A 133 -54.68 0.99 11.67
N GLY A 134 -54.75 1.61 10.49
CA GLY A 134 -55.95 2.34 10.05
C GLY A 134 -57.19 1.46 9.80
N SER A 135 -57.05 0.19 9.44
CA SER A 135 -58.20 -0.71 9.26
C SER A 135 -58.86 -1.03 10.59
N GLN A 136 -58.09 -1.24 11.65
CA GLN A 136 -58.61 -1.51 12.98
C GLN A 136 -59.34 -0.28 13.56
N LEU A 137 -58.72 0.91 13.49
CA LEU A 137 -59.34 2.14 14.01
C LEU A 137 -60.61 2.54 13.26
N LYS A 138 -60.74 2.21 11.97
CA LYS A 138 -61.96 2.52 11.20
C LYS A 138 -63.19 1.73 11.65
N THR A 139 -63.01 0.61 12.36
CA THR A 139 -64.10 -0.28 12.80
C THR A 139 -64.66 0.05 14.18
N THR A 140 -64.06 1.02 14.88
CA THR A 140 -64.51 1.53 16.18
C THR A 140 -65.39 2.75 16.02
#